data_AF-A0A6A0H927-F1
#
_entry.id   AF-A0A6A0H927-F1
#
_cell.length_a   1.000
_cell.length_b   1.000
_cell.length_c   1.000
_cell.angle_alpha   90.00
_cell.angle_beta   90.00
_cell.angle_gamma   90.00
#
_symmetry.space_group_name_H-M   'P 1'
#
loop_
_entity.id
_entity.type
_entity.pdbx_description
1 polymer ?
#
loop_
_entity_poly.entity_id
_entity_poly.type
_entity_poly.pdbx_seq_one_letter_code
_entity_poly.pdbx_strand_id
1 'polypeptide(L)'
;MGSACEAITGQCNCKPNVVGRDCSRCAPGHWGLASGSGCRRCDCEGRGVDGTQCDQNTGQCICPPGVGGDRCDRCLPGFWGYSANGCKRE
;
A
#
# COMPACT_ATOMS: atom_id res chain seq x y z
N MET A 1 26.26 16.04 -8.93
CA MET A 1 25.17 16.24 -7.95
C MET A 1 24.81 14.87 -7.39
N GLY A 2 25.46 14.47 -6.29
CA GLY A 2 25.20 13.17 -5.64
C GLY A 2 24.16 13.36 -4.55
N SER A 3 23.15 12.50 -4.54
CA SER A 3 22.18 12.38 -3.43
C SER A 3 22.96 12.38 -2.11
N ALA A 4 22.74 13.38 -1.27
CA ALA A 4 23.48 13.53 -0.02
C ALA A 4 23.06 12.40 0.94
N CYS A 5 23.82 11.32 0.94
CA CYS A 5 23.75 10.31 1.99
C CYS A 5 24.82 10.63 3.02
N GLU A 6 24.43 10.63 4.29
CA GLU A 6 25.32 10.93 5.39
C GLU A 6 26.45 9.89 5.44
N ALA A 7 27.71 10.33 5.28
CA ALA A 7 28.84 9.42 5.12
C ALA A 7 29.12 8.55 6.36
N ILE A 8 28.69 8.99 7.54
CA ILE A 8 28.93 8.32 8.82
C ILE A 8 27.83 7.30 9.11
N THR A 9 26.57 7.74 9.06
CA THR A 9 25.43 6.87 9.38
C THR A 9 24.94 6.09 8.16
N GLY A 10 25.37 6.43 6.95
CA GLY A 10 24.86 5.89 5.69
C GLY A 10 23.45 6.34 5.33
N GLN A 11 22.79 7.18 6.14
CA GLN A 11 21.41 7.57 5.93
C GLN A 11 21.28 8.56 4.77
N CYS A 12 20.53 8.17 3.74
CA CYS A 12 20.19 9.01 2.61
C CYS A 12 19.02 9.94 2.93
N ASN A 13 19.03 11.14 2.34
CA ASN A 13 17.88 12.04 2.33
C ASN A 13 16.78 11.44 1.44
N CYS A 14 15.82 10.75 2.07
CA CYS A 14 14.78 10.05 1.35
C CYS A 14 13.70 10.98 0.80
N LYS A 15 13.13 10.57 -0.34
CA LYS A 15 11.93 11.20 -0.90
C LYS A 15 10.74 10.99 0.04
N PRO A 16 9.65 11.76 -0.11
CA PRO A 16 8.47 11.62 0.74
C PRO A 16 7.99 10.17 0.83
N ASN A 17 7.75 9.72 2.06
CA ASN A 17 7.25 8.38 2.39
C ASN A 17 8.16 7.21 1.95
N VAL A 18 9.43 7.47 1.68
CA VAL A 18 10.45 6.45 1.43
C VAL A 18 11.31 6.30 2.69
N VAL A 19 11.60 5.07 3.07
CA VAL A 19 12.37 4.73 4.27
C VAL A 19 13.48 3.74 3.94
N GLY A 20 14.32 3.47 4.93
CA GLY A 20 15.54 2.68 4.76
C GLY A 20 16.76 3.58 4.68
N ARG A 21 17.92 2.97 4.90
CA ARG A 21 19.21 3.66 4.95
C ARG A 21 19.54 4.27 3.58
N ASP A 22 19.23 3.53 2.53
CA ASP A 22 19.43 3.85 1.12
C ASP A 22 18.15 4.28 0.40
N CYS A 23 17.05 4.50 1.15
CA CYS A 23 15.74 4.87 0.58
C CYS A 23 15.21 3.84 -0.43
N SER A 24 15.39 2.55 -0.15
CA SER A 24 15.02 1.43 -1.01
C SER A 24 13.60 0.89 -0.84
N ARG A 25 12.83 1.39 0.15
CA ARG A 25 11.49 0.88 0.41
C ARG A 25 10.51 1.97 0.81
N CYS A 26 9.23 1.75 0.55
CA CYS A 26 8.19 2.64 1.05
C CYS A 26 8.00 2.49 2.57
N ALA A 27 7.60 3.58 3.22
CA ALA A 27 7.09 3.54 4.58
C ALA A 27 5.91 2.56 4.66
N PRO A 28 5.63 1.95 5.83
CA PRO A 28 4.40 1.18 6.05
C PRO A 28 3.17 1.99 5.59
N GLY A 29 2.21 1.34 4.93
CA GLY A 29 1.05 2.04 4.38
C GLY A 29 1.30 2.84 3.11
N HIS A 30 2.42 2.63 2.41
CA HIS A 30 2.75 3.35 1.19
C HIS A 30 3.28 2.42 0.09
N TRP A 31 3.14 2.86 -1.16
CA TRP A 31 3.48 2.11 -2.37
C TRP A 31 4.02 3.00 -3.48
N GLY A 32 4.57 2.41 -4.54
CA GLY A 32 4.90 3.10 -5.77
C GLY A 32 6.30 3.71 -5.82
N LEU A 33 7.28 3.14 -5.10
CA LEU A 33 8.69 3.60 -5.13
C LEU A 33 9.25 3.72 -6.56
N ALA A 34 8.85 2.81 -7.45
CA ALA A 34 9.25 2.79 -8.85
C ALA A 34 8.86 4.05 -9.64
N SER A 35 7.91 4.86 -9.14
CA SER A 35 7.56 6.17 -9.71
C SER A 35 8.73 7.16 -9.66
N GLY A 36 9.73 6.92 -8.81
CA GLY A 36 10.85 7.83 -8.62
C GLY A 36 10.48 9.17 -7.99
N SER A 37 9.23 9.41 -7.60
CA SER A 37 8.78 10.67 -6.97
C SER A 37 8.60 10.56 -5.46
N GLY A 38 8.83 9.37 -4.89
CA GLY A 38 8.48 9.02 -3.51
C GLY A 38 7.37 7.98 -3.51
N CYS A 39 6.84 7.67 -2.32
CA CYS A 39 5.74 6.70 -2.18
C CYS A 39 4.41 7.39 -1.88
N ARG A 40 3.33 6.80 -2.41
CA ARG A 40 1.94 7.24 -2.21
C ARG A 40 1.30 6.41 -1.12
N ARG A 41 0.37 7.00 -0.37
CA ARG A 41 -0.36 6.28 0.68
C ARG A 41 -1.26 5.21 0.05
N CYS A 42 -1.38 4.05 0.70
CA CYS A 42 -2.42 3.08 0.40
C CYS A 42 -3.79 3.72 0.62
N ASP A 43 -4.73 3.43 -0.26
CA ASP A 43 -6.05 4.05 -0.26
C ASP A 43 -7.17 3.01 -0.04
N CYS A 44 -6.97 2.15 0.96
CA CYS A 44 -7.87 1.04 1.26
C CYS A 44 -8.91 1.47 2.31
N GLU A 45 -10.20 1.46 1.93
CA GLU A 45 -11.31 1.88 2.80
C GLU A 45 -12.36 0.79 3.04
N GLY A 46 -12.08 -0.43 2.61
CA GLY A 46 -12.98 -1.55 2.77
C GLY A 46 -13.21 -1.97 4.22
N ARG A 47 -14.31 -2.68 4.48
CA ARG A 47 -14.53 -3.39 5.74
C ARG A 47 -13.53 -4.53 5.84
N GLY A 48 -12.86 -4.66 6.98
CA GLY A 48 -11.94 -5.77 7.25
C GLY A 48 -10.56 -5.64 6.59
N VAL A 49 -10.27 -4.50 5.96
CA VAL A 49 -8.90 -4.15 5.55
C VAL A 49 -8.31 -3.18 6.56
N ASP A 50 -7.03 -3.39 6.86
CA ASP A 50 -6.21 -2.33 7.45
C ASP A 50 -5.87 -1.35 6.33
N GLY A 51 -6.25 -0.07 6.49
CA GLY A 51 -6.03 1.00 5.49
C GLY A 51 -4.57 1.21 5.08
N THR A 52 -3.63 0.54 5.76
CA THR A 52 -2.20 0.54 5.47
C THR A 52 -1.72 -0.68 4.67
N GLN A 53 -2.59 -1.63 4.34
CA GLN A 53 -2.21 -2.87 3.65
C GLN A 53 -2.58 -2.86 2.17
N CYS A 54 -1.63 -2.42 1.35
CA CYS A 54 -1.66 -2.55 -0.10
C CYS A 54 -0.34 -3.11 -0.64
N ASP A 55 -0.38 -3.66 -1.85
CA ASP A 55 0.82 -4.09 -2.56
C ASP A 55 1.76 -2.90 -2.79
N GLN A 56 3.03 -3.03 -2.40
CA GLN A 56 3.98 -1.91 -2.44
C GLN A 56 4.38 -1.50 -3.87
N ASN A 57 4.13 -2.35 -4.87
CA ASN A 57 4.45 -2.09 -6.26
C ASN A 57 3.25 -1.51 -7.01
N THR A 58 2.07 -2.10 -6.83
CA THR A 58 0.86 -1.76 -7.59
C THR A 58 -0.08 -0.81 -6.85
N GLY A 59 0.00 -0.76 -5.51
CA GLY A 59 -0.94 -0.03 -4.67
C GLY A 59 -2.28 -0.73 -4.45
N GLN A 60 -2.44 -1.94 -4.97
CA GLN A 60 -3.70 -2.68 -4.87
C GLN A 60 -3.91 -3.17 -3.43
N CYS A 61 -5.10 -2.89 -2.89
CA CYS A 61 -5.49 -3.29 -1.55
C CYS A 61 -5.64 -4.81 -1.42
N ILE A 62 -5.27 -5.34 -0.25
CA ILE A 62 -5.40 -6.77 0.06
C ILE A 62 -6.81 -7.04 0.58
N CYS A 63 -7.74 -7.39 -0.31
CA CYS A 63 -9.16 -7.51 0.06
C CYS A 63 -9.51 -8.83 0.78
N PRO A 64 -10.49 -8.81 1.69
CA PRO A 64 -11.08 -10.04 2.23
C PRO A 64 -11.72 -10.94 1.15
N PRO A 65 -11.96 -12.23 1.43
CA PRO A 65 -12.54 -13.16 0.46
C PRO A 65 -13.86 -12.65 -0.13
N GLY A 66 -14.01 -12.72 -1.45
CA GLY A 66 -15.22 -12.28 -2.15
C GLY A 66 -15.41 -10.76 -2.24
N VAL A 67 -14.47 -9.96 -1.74
CA VAL A 67 -14.45 -8.49 -1.84
C VAL A 67 -13.49 -8.08 -2.95
N GLY A 68 -13.82 -7.01 -3.67
CA GLY A 68 -12.98 -6.41 -4.70
C GLY A 68 -13.20 -4.90 -4.83
N GLY A 69 -12.77 -4.36 -5.97
CA GLY A 69 -12.62 -2.92 -6.17
C GLY A 69 -11.27 -2.41 -5.67
N ASP A 70 -10.83 -1.26 -6.19
CA ASP A 70 -9.50 -0.69 -5.90
C ASP A 70 -9.27 -0.45 -4.41
N ARG A 71 -10.36 -0.22 -3.66
CA ARG A 71 -10.36 0.10 -2.23
C ARG A 71 -10.98 -0.99 -1.35
N CYS A 72 -11.27 -2.17 -1.92
CA CYS A 72 -12.00 -3.27 -1.28
C CYS A 72 -13.41 -2.86 -0.79
N ASP A 73 -14.11 -2.06 -1.56
CA ASP A 73 -15.35 -1.37 -1.18
C ASP A 73 -16.63 -2.12 -1.57
N ARG A 74 -16.51 -3.21 -2.32
CA ARG A 74 -17.67 -3.94 -2.87
C ARG A 74 -17.45 -5.43 -2.96
N CYS A 75 -18.54 -6.20 -2.97
CA CYS A 75 -18.47 -7.62 -3.29
C CYS A 75 -18.12 -7.83 -4.77
N LEU A 76 -17.37 -8.88 -5.06
CA LEU A 76 -17.15 -9.35 -6.42
C LEU A 76 -18.48 -9.84 -7.04
N PRO A 77 -18.59 -9.88 -8.38
CA PRO A 77 -19.76 -10.45 -9.04
C PRO A 77 -20.06 -11.86 -8.54
N GLY A 78 -21.33 -12.12 -8.16
CA GLY A 78 -21.76 -13.40 -7.60
C GLY A 78 -21.51 -13.57 -6.09
N PHE A 79 -21.10 -12.53 -5.38
CA PHE A 79 -20.97 -12.52 -3.92
C PHE A 79 -21.92 -11.49 -3.29
N TRP A 80 -22.32 -11.73 -2.04
CA TRP A 80 -23.27 -10.93 -1.27
C TRP A 80 -22.90 -10.86 0.22
N GLY A 81 -23.53 -9.95 0.94
CA GLY A 81 -23.35 -9.81 2.40
C GLY A 81 -22.00 -9.18 2.79
N TYR A 82 -21.70 -7.99 2.26
CA TYR A 82 -20.46 -7.27 2.52
C TYR A 82 -20.21 -7.03 4.01
N SER A 83 -19.10 -7.56 4.53
CA SER A 83 -18.73 -7.49 5.95
C SER A 83 -17.20 -7.40 6.12
N ALA A 84 -16.74 -7.22 7.36
CA ALA A 84 -15.30 -7.24 7.67
C ALA A 84 -14.64 -8.61 7.43
N ASN A 85 -15.43 -9.69 7.35
CA ASN A 85 -14.92 -11.03 7.03
C ASN A 85 -14.98 -11.36 5.52
N GLY A 86 -15.38 -10.38 4.70
CA GLY A 86 -15.58 -10.54 3.28
C GLY A 86 -17.04 -10.73 2.88
N CYS A 87 -17.24 -11.27 1.68
CA CYS A 87 -18.54 -11.57 1.08
C CYS A 87 -18.74 -13.08 0.92
N LYS A 88 -20.00 -13.51 1.00
CA LYS A 88 -20.40 -14.91 0.85
C LYS A 88 -20.92 -15.18 -0.57
N ARG A 89 -20.75 -16.41 -1.04
CA ARG A 89 -21.32 -16.92 -2.28
C ARG A 89 -22.23 -18.08 -1.88
N GLU A 90 -23.53 -17.94 -2.10
CA GLU A 90 -24.50 -19.04 -1.90
C GLU A 90 -24.59 -19.89 -3.18
#